data_AF-A0A3D0MGU4-F1
#
_entry.id   AF-A0A3D0MGU4-F1
#
_cell.length_a   1.000
_cell.length_b   1.000
_cell.length_c   1.000
_cell.angle_alpha   90.00
_cell.angle_beta   90.00
_cell.angle_gamma   90.00
#
_symmetry.space_group_name_H-M   'P 1'
#
loop_
_entity.id
_entity.type
_entity.pdbx_description
1 polymer ?
#
loop_
_entity_poly.entity_id
_entity_poly.type
_entity_poly.pdbx_seq_one_letter_code
_entity_poly.pdbx_strand_id
1 'polypeptide(L)'
;MPEDSHPDPNRWWKHRRRGYYAGMWWAFLQTPIWAAVELAQPNTLPAMGAVIGWSYGISVTLIVSYFGNNIAEAWAGKVKQ
;
A
#
# COMPACT_ATOMS: atom_id res chain seq x y z
N MET A 1 27.83 9.11 23.28
CA MET A 1 27.18 9.12 21.95
C MET A 1 25.93 9.96 22.12
N PRO A 2 25.67 11.00 21.32
CA PRO A 2 24.53 11.88 21.58
C PRO A 2 23.23 11.07 21.49
N GLU A 3 22.42 11.18 22.54
CA GLU A 3 21.18 10.43 22.80
C GLU A 3 19.98 10.87 21.93
N ASP A 4 20.21 11.74 20.94
CA ASP A 4 19.15 12.43 20.18
C ASP A 4 19.01 11.97 18.72
N SER A 5 19.56 10.81 18.36
CA SER A 5 19.33 10.22 17.03
C SER A 5 18.02 9.43 16.95
N HIS A 6 16.96 9.89 17.62
CA HIS A 6 15.64 9.31 17.43
C HIS A 6 15.10 9.78 16.06
N PRO A 7 14.79 8.88 15.11
CA PRO A 7 14.32 9.28 13.79
C PRO A 7 13.06 10.12 13.92
N ASP A 8 13.02 11.29 13.26
CA ASP A 8 11.85 12.18 13.28
C ASP A 8 10.57 11.40 12.90
N PRO A 9 9.63 11.24 13.85
CA PRO A 9 8.39 10.50 13.60
C PRO A 9 7.58 11.08 12.43
N ASN A 10 7.62 12.40 12.22
CA ASN A 10 6.88 13.05 11.14
C ASN A 10 7.42 12.65 9.77
N ARG A 11 8.73 12.41 9.64
CA ARG A 11 9.34 11.95 8.39
C ARG A 11 8.83 10.56 8.01
N TRP A 12 8.70 9.67 9.00
CA TRP A 12 8.16 8.33 8.80
C TRP A 12 6.66 8.35 8.45
N TRP A 13 5.87 9.18 9.14
CA TRP A 13 4.45 9.38 8.82
C TRP A 13 4.21 9.97 7.42
N LYS A 14 5.06 10.91 6.98
CA LYS A 14 5.01 11.47 5.63
C LYS A 14 5.36 10.41 4.58
N HIS A 15 6.37 9.58 4.84
CA HIS A 15 6.75 8.47 3.95
C HIS A 15 5.62 7.44 3.80
N ARG A 16 4.98 7.04 4.92
CA ARG A 16 3.83 6.11 4.91
C ARG A 16 2.64 6.64 4.12
N ARG A 17 2.25 7.90 4.32
CA ARG A 17 1.17 8.53 3.55
C ARG A 17 1.48 8.53 2.05
N ARG A 18 2.72 8.81 1.66
CA ARG A 18 3.14 8.76 0.26
C ARG A 18 3.03 7.34 -0.31
N GLY A 19 3.42 6.31 0.45
CA GLY A 19 3.27 4.91 0.06
C GLY A 19 1.81 4.51 -0.14
N TYR A 20 0.91 4.92 0.76
CA TYR A 20 -0.53 4.70 0.63
C TYR A 20 -1.09 5.30 -0.67
N TYR A 21 -0.87 6.59 -0.91
CA TYR A 21 -1.39 7.25 -2.12
C TYR A 21 -0.75 6.70 -3.39
N ALA A 22 0.54 6.34 -3.34
CA ALA A 22 1.21 5.70 -4.47
C ALA A 22 0.59 4.34 -4.79
N GLY A 23 0.33 3.49 -3.79
CA GLY A 23 -0.33 2.20 -3.98
C GLY A 23 -1.77 2.34 -4.50
N MET A 24 -2.51 3.34 -4.01
CA MET A 24 -3.86 3.62 -4.47
C MET A 24 -3.89 4.10 -5.93
N TRP A 25 -3.03 5.05 -6.30
CA TRP A 25 -2.90 5.51 -7.68
C TRP A 25 -2.40 4.42 -8.61
N TRP A 26 -1.45 3.61 -8.15
CA TRP A 26 -0.94 2.46 -8.88
C TRP A 26 -2.07 1.49 -9.21
N ALA A 27 -2.86 1.04 -8.23
CA ALA A 27 -3.99 0.16 -8.46
C ALA A 27 -5.05 0.79 -9.40
N PHE A 28 -5.34 2.09 -9.23
CA PHE A 28 -6.33 2.79 -10.03
C PHE A 28 -5.93 2.92 -11.51
N LEU A 29 -4.67 3.25 -11.78
CA LEU A 29 -4.16 3.39 -13.15
C LEU A 29 -3.90 2.04 -13.82
N GLN A 30 -3.47 1.04 -13.06
CA GLN A 30 -3.11 -0.27 -13.61
C GLN A 30 -4.35 -1.08 -14.03
N THR A 31 -5.47 -0.94 -13.33
CA THR A 31 -6.72 -1.66 -13.62
C THR A 31 -7.25 -1.43 -15.06
N PRO A 32 -7.40 -0.18 -15.56
CA PRO A 32 -7.81 0.04 -16.94
C PRO A 32 -6.76 -0.41 -17.96
N ILE A 33 -5.46 -0.38 -17.61
CA ILE A 33 -4.39 -0.90 -18.47
C ILE A 33 -4.55 -2.41 -18.66
N TRP A 34 -4.79 -3.17 -17.59
CA TRP A 34 -5.04 -4.61 -17.69
C TRP A 34 -6.27 -4.93 -18.53
N ALA A 35 -7.35 -4.14 -18.39
CA ALA A 35 -8.52 -4.28 -19.24
C ALA A 35 -8.20 -4.02 -20.72
N ALA A 36 -7.44 -2.96 -21.03
CA ALA A 36 -7.03 -2.66 -22.40
C ALA A 36 -6.11 -3.75 -22.99
N VAL A 37 -5.22 -4.32 -22.19
CA VAL A 37 -4.34 -5.42 -22.61
C VAL A 37 -5.14 -6.68 -22.96
N GLU A 38 -6.14 -7.05 -22.16
CA GLU A 38 -6.98 -8.22 -22.46
C GLU A 38 -7.81 -8.02 -23.74
N LEU A 39 -8.27 -6.79 -24.00
CA LEU A 39 -8.97 -6.46 -25.24
C LEU A 39 -8.06 -6.53 -26.46
N ALA A 40 -6.79 -6.11 -26.33
CA ALA A 40 -5.82 -6.16 -27.41
C ALA A 40 -5.27 -7.58 -27.64
N GLN A 41 -5.13 -8.36 -26.57
CA GLN A 41 -4.57 -9.71 -26.59
C GLN A 41 -5.33 -10.61 -25.61
N PRO A 42 -6.28 -11.42 -26.12
CA PRO A 42 -7.08 -12.32 -25.29
C PRO A 42 -6.23 -13.36 -24.57
N ASN A 43 -6.69 -13.81 -23.40
CA ASN A 43 -6.02 -14.76 -22.51
C ASN A 43 -4.72 -14.24 -21.86
N THR A 44 -4.49 -12.94 -21.85
CA THR A 44 -3.30 -12.36 -21.19
C THR A 44 -3.49 -12.30 -19.68
N LEU A 45 -4.69 -11.95 -19.16
CA LEU A 45 -4.94 -11.87 -17.72
C LEU A 45 -4.75 -13.21 -16.99
N PRO A 46 -5.26 -14.36 -17.49
CA PRO A 46 -5.02 -15.65 -16.86
C PRO A 46 -3.53 -16.02 -16.87
N ALA A 47 -2.83 -15.76 -17.99
CA ALA A 47 -1.41 -16.05 -18.13
C ALA A 47 -0.54 -15.20 -17.18
N MET A 48 -0.94 -13.94 -16.94
CA MET A 48 -0.25 -13.00 -16.06
C MET A 48 -0.78 -12.98 -14.63
N GLY A 49 -1.64 -13.94 -14.25
CA GLY A 49 -2.34 -13.94 -12.95
C GLY A 49 -1.40 -13.80 -11.75
N ALA A 50 -0.23 -14.45 -11.78
CA ALA A 50 0.77 -14.30 -10.72
C ALA A 50 1.33 -12.87 -10.63
N VAL A 51 1.66 -12.24 -11.76
CA VAL A 51 2.19 -10.87 -11.83
C VAL A 51 1.15 -9.86 -11.35
N ILE A 52 -0.09 -10.03 -11.80
CA ILE A 52 -1.25 -9.23 -11.39
C ILE A 52 -1.44 -9.37 -9.87
N GLY A 53 -1.44 -10.60 -9.36
CA GLY A 53 -1.56 -10.90 -7.93
C GLY A 53 -0.48 -10.21 -7.08
N TRP A 54 0.79 -10.27 -7.49
CA TRP A 54 1.87 -9.57 -6.79
C TRP A 54 1.73 -8.05 -6.83
N SER A 55 1.29 -7.50 -7.97
CA SER A 55 1.15 -6.06 -8.14
C SER A 55 0.06 -5.46 -7.23
N TYR A 56 -1.10 -6.12 -7.14
CA TYR A 56 -2.15 -5.73 -6.21
C TYR A 56 -1.80 -6.09 -4.75
N GLY A 57 -1.07 -7.19 -4.50
CA GLY A 57 -0.63 -7.58 -3.17
C GLY A 57 0.26 -6.54 -2.49
N ILE A 58 1.20 -5.93 -3.21
CA ILE A 58 2.03 -4.82 -2.69
C ILE A 58 1.16 -3.61 -2.33
N SER A 59 0.23 -3.25 -3.21
CA SER A 59 -0.68 -2.12 -3.01
C SER A 59 -1.56 -2.33 -1.77
N VAL A 60 -2.12 -3.53 -1.61
CA VAL A 60 -2.91 -3.91 -0.43
C VAL A 60 -2.05 -3.88 0.83
N THR A 61 -0.81 -4.37 0.78
CA THR A 61 0.11 -4.35 1.92
C THR A 61 0.38 -2.92 2.40
N LEU A 62 0.58 -1.97 1.48
CA LEU A 62 0.78 -0.55 1.80
C LEU A 62 -0.46 0.08 2.43
N ILE A 63 -1.65 -0.25 1.90
CA ILE A 63 -2.93 0.25 2.43
C ILE A 63 -3.20 -0.32 3.83
N VAL A 64 -3.07 -1.64 4.00
CA VAL A 64 -3.29 -2.31 5.29
C VAL A 64 -2.26 -1.85 6.32
N SER A 65 -0.99 -1.67 5.94
CA SER A 65 0.03 -1.16 6.86
C SER A 65 -0.31 0.23 7.40
N TYR A 66 -0.95 1.07 6.58
CA TYR A 66 -1.41 2.40 7.01
C TYR A 66 -2.61 2.31 7.97
N PHE A 67 -3.65 1.54 7.62
CA PHE A 67 -4.84 1.41 8.47
C PHE A 67 -4.60 0.59 9.74
N GLY A 68 -3.84 -0.50 9.65
CA GLY A 68 -3.52 -1.38 10.77
C GLY A 68 -2.80 -0.64 11.89
N ASN A 69 -1.90 0.29 11.54
CA ASN A 69 -1.25 1.14 12.52
C ASN A 69 -2.24 2.09 13.22
N ASN A 70 -3.15 2.72 12.47
CA ASN A 70 -4.17 3.61 13.04
C ASN A 70 -5.16 2.85 13.95
N ILE A 71 -5.51 1.61 13.58
CA ILE A 71 -6.37 0.74 14.39
C ILE A 71 -5.64 0.31 15.67
N ALA A 72 -4.36 -0.08 15.56
CA ALA A 72 -3.55 -0.45 16.72
C ALA A 72 -3.38 0.72 17.71
N GLU A 73 -3.15 1.94 17.21
CA GLU A 73 -3.08 3.15 18.04
C GLU A 73 -4.42 3.47 18.71
N ALA A 74 -5.53 3.36 17.99
CA ALA A 74 -6.87 3.55 18.55
C ALA A 74 -7.22 2.50 19.62
N TRP A 75 -6.79 1.26 19.43
CA TRP A 75 -6.98 0.17 20.41
C TRP A 75 -6.08 0.36 21.65
N ALA A 76 -4.81 0.68 21.46
CA ALA A 76 -3.88 0.95 22.56
C ALA A 76 -4.30 2.18 23.40
N GLY A 77 -4.90 3.19 22.77
CA GLY A 77 -5.49 4.34 23.46
C GLY A 77 -6.72 3.98 24.32
N LYS A 78 -7.53 3.00 23.88
CA LYS A 78 -8.67 2.50 24.66
C LYS A 78 -8.29 1.64 25.86
N VAL A 79 -7.16 0.92 25.80
CA VAL A 79 -6.68 0.05 26.89
C VAL A 79 -6.00 0.85 28.02
N LYS A 80 -5.62 2.11 27.77
CA LYS A 80 -5.02 3.02 28.78
C LYS A 80 -6.04 3.84 29.58
N GLN A 81 -7.34 3.66 29.35
CA GLN A 81 -8.42 4.19 30.21
C GLN A 81 -8.89 3.11 31.18
#